data_AF-A0A937U9T6-F1
#
_entry.id   AF-A0A937U9T6-F1
#
_cell.length_a   1.000
_cell.length_b   1.000
_cell.length_c   1.000
_cell.angle_alpha   90.00
_cell.angle_beta   90.00
_cell.angle_gamma   90.00
#
_symmetry.space_group_name_H-M   'P 1'
#
loop_
_entity.id
_entity.type
_entity.pdbx_description
1 polymer ?
#
loop_
_entity_poly.entity_id
_entity_poly.type
_entity_poly.pdbx_seq_one_letter_code
_entity_poly.pdbx_strand_id
1 'polypeptide(L)'
;MAIFGHRKAKLTPDEIAGVFLSEFVANDDLAPSNELDLSPEQQQQYASKCKLYRLALVIMTLMNEERNNPKVLLVRESIESKVFCLPDDQSHALLSQIQSSMSDLQKLLLPDGNPKELSWARSWFESIHIDAINPVDLTLFASSWMDQYIAATKSLRDFKIV
;
A
#
# COMPACT_ATOMS: atom_id res chain seq x y z
N MET A 1 -6.33 -12.28 -10.23
CA MET A 1 -5.06 -12.89 -10.73
C MET A 1 -4.80 -12.51 -12.19
N ALA A 2 -4.20 -11.34 -12.45
CA ALA A 2 -3.78 -10.95 -13.81
C ALA A 2 -2.39 -10.31 -13.90
N ILE A 3 -1.50 -10.54 -12.93
CA ILE A 3 -0.14 -9.97 -12.93
C ILE A 3 0.81 -10.67 -13.94
N PHE A 4 0.40 -11.78 -14.56
CA PHE A 4 1.28 -12.57 -15.43
C PHE A 4 1.35 -12.10 -16.90
N GLY A 5 0.50 -11.15 -17.33
CA GLY A 5 0.41 -10.77 -18.74
C GLY A 5 1.43 -9.74 -19.23
N HIS A 6 2.11 -9.01 -18.35
CA HIS A 6 2.83 -7.77 -18.73
C HIS A 6 4.35 -7.79 -18.47
N ARG A 7 4.90 -8.93 -18.02
CA ARG A 7 6.31 -9.09 -17.58
C ARG A 7 7.39 -8.78 -18.64
N LYS A 8 7.03 -8.39 -19.87
CA LYS A 8 7.98 -7.95 -20.92
C LYS A 8 7.47 -6.78 -21.77
N ALA A 9 6.32 -6.20 -21.45
CA ALA A 9 5.77 -5.11 -22.24
C ALA A 9 6.52 -3.82 -21.95
N LYS A 10 6.81 -3.08 -23.02
CA LYS A 10 7.26 -1.70 -22.99
C LYS A 10 6.03 -0.85 -22.63
N LEU A 11 5.97 -0.35 -21.40
CA LEU A 11 4.82 0.39 -20.90
C LEU A 11 5.18 1.86 -20.69
N THR A 12 4.21 2.72 -20.96
CA THR A 12 4.26 4.15 -20.62
C THR A 12 4.11 4.33 -19.10
N PRO A 13 4.59 5.45 -18.55
CA PRO A 13 4.38 5.74 -17.13
C PRO A 13 2.91 5.74 -16.69
N ASP A 14 2.00 6.18 -17.57
CA ASP A 14 0.56 6.22 -17.28
C ASP A 14 -0.08 4.83 -17.22
N GLU A 15 0.33 3.92 -18.11
CA GLU A 15 -0.12 2.51 -18.07
C GLU A 15 0.35 1.82 -16.79
N ILE A 16 1.61 2.05 -16.39
CA ILE A 16 2.16 1.49 -15.15
C ILE A 16 1.40 2.06 -13.95
N ALA A 17 1.17 3.38 -13.90
CA ALA A 17 0.37 4.02 -12.86
C ALA A 17 -1.04 3.41 -12.78
N GLY A 18 -1.69 3.17 -13.92
CA GLY A 18 -2.97 2.50 -14.01
C GLY A 18 -2.95 1.09 -13.40
N VAL A 19 -1.96 0.27 -13.74
CA VAL A 19 -1.78 -1.08 -13.18
C VAL A 19 -1.56 -1.04 -11.67
N PHE A 20 -0.75 -0.11 -11.16
CA PHE A 20 -0.54 0.03 -9.72
C PHE A 20 -1.83 0.43 -9.00
N LEU A 21 -2.59 1.38 -9.53
CA LEU A 21 -3.84 1.80 -8.93
C LEU A 21 -4.91 0.68 -8.98
N SER A 22 -5.00 -0.09 -10.06
CA SER A 22 -5.98 -1.16 -10.17
C SER A 22 -5.61 -2.41 -9.36
N GLU A 23 -4.37 -2.88 -9.49
CA GLU A 23 -3.95 -4.17 -8.93
C GLU A 23 -3.46 -4.07 -7.49
N PHE A 24 -2.81 -2.96 -7.11
CA PHE A 24 -2.22 -2.81 -5.77
C PHE A 24 -3.07 -1.93 -4.84
N VAL A 25 -3.85 -0.98 -5.36
CA VAL A 25 -4.66 -0.08 -4.51
C VAL A 25 -6.13 -0.49 -4.48
N ALA A 26 -6.75 -0.73 -5.63
CA ALA A 26 -8.17 -1.03 -5.74
C ALA A 26 -8.53 -2.49 -5.46
N ASN A 27 -7.56 -3.40 -5.50
CA ASN A 27 -7.81 -4.82 -5.29
C ASN A 27 -7.97 -5.15 -3.79
N ASP A 28 -9.03 -5.88 -3.42
CA ASP A 28 -9.40 -6.17 -2.03
C ASP A 28 -8.83 -7.49 -1.49
N ASP A 29 -7.66 -7.88 -1.97
CA ASP A 29 -6.98 -9.12 -1.58
C ASP A 29 -6.58 -9.20 -0.08
N LEU A 30 -6.65 -8.08 0.66
CA LEU A 30 -6.51 -8.06 2.14
C LEU A 30 -7.86 -7.97 2.84
N ALA A 31 -8.92 -8.56 2.30
CA ALA A 31 -10.15 -8.72 3.06
C ALA A 31 -9.81 -9.28 4.45
N PRO A 32 -10.45 -8.77 5.52
CA PRO A 32 -10.24 -9.32 6.85
C PRO A 32 -10.43 -10.84 6.76
N SER A 33 -9.61 -11.62 7.46
CA SER A 33 -9.86 -13.06 7.56
C SER A 33 -11.31 -13.25 7.98
N ASN A 34 -12.02 -14.24 7.43
CA ASN A 34 -13.41 -14.52 7.82
C ASN A 34 -13.57 -14.78 9.34
N GLU A 35 -12.45 -14.90 10.05
CA GLU A 35 -12.31 -15.08 11.50
C GLU A 35 -12.39 -13.76 12.28
N LEU A 36 -12.12 -12.61 11.64
CA LEU A 36 -12.36 -11.30 12.22
C LEU A 36 -13.86 -10.98 12.05
N ASP A 37 -14.64 -11.27 13.08
CA ASP A 37 -16.07 -10.95 13.16
C ASP A 37 -16.27 -9.43 13.31
N LEU A 38 -16.09 -8.71 12.20
CA LEU A 38 -16.16 -7.26 12.14
C LEU A 38 -17.58 -6.79 11.86
N SER A 39 -18.05 -5.80 12.63
CA SER A 39 -19.28 -5.08 12.32
C SER A 39 -19.18 -4.35 10.96
N PRO A 40 -20.30 -4.01 10.31
CA PRO A 40 -20.28 -3.30 9.03
C PRO A 40 -19.50 -1.98 9.06
N GLU A 41 -19.55 -1.27 10.19
CA GLU A 41 -18.79 -0.03 10.39
C GLU A 41 -17.28 -0.31 10.44
N GLN A 42 -16.86 -1.32 11.20
CA GLN A 42 -15.46 -1.74 11.29
C GLN A 42 -14.94 -2.25 9.93
N GLN A 43 -15.76 -2.96 9.16
CA GLN A 43 -15.41 -3.39 7.80
C GLN A 43 -15.14 -2.18 6.88
N GLN A 44 -15.98 -1.14 6.96
CA GLN A 44 -15.78 0.08 6.18
C GLN A 44 -14.51 0.84 6.61
N GLN A 45 -14.26 0.95 7.92
CA GLN A 45 -13.05 1.59 8.46
C GLN A 45 -11.79 0.80 8.05
N TYR A 46 -11.84 -0.52 8.16
CA TYR A 46 -10.77 -1.43 7.75
C TYR A 46 -10.45 -1.28 6.27
N ALA A 47 -11.46 -1.35 5.39
CA ALA A 47 -11.27 -1.21 3.94
C ALA A 47 -10.71 0.16 3.56
N SER A 48 -11.25 1.22 4.17
CA SER A 48 -10.81 2.60 3.92
C SER A 48 -9.35 2.81 4.34
N LYS A 49 -8.98 2.30 5.52
CA LYS A 49 -7.61 2.38 6.01
C LYS A 49 -6.65 1.50 5.19
N CYS A 50 -7.05 0.30 4.80
CA CYS A 50 -6.26 -0.55 3.90
C CYS A 50 -5.98 0.14 2.57
N LYS A 51 -6.98 0.80 1.97
CA LYS A 51 -6.79 1.55 0.72
C LYS A 51 -5.73 2.66 0.85
N LEU A 52 -5.74 3.40 1.95
CA LEU A 52 -4.71 4.41 2.24
C LEU A 52 -3.32 3.80 2.40
N TYR A 53 -3.21 2.67 3.12
CA TYR A 53 -1.94 1.98 3.33
C TYR A 53 -1.40 1.37 2.03
N ARG A 54 -2.26 0.82 1.17
CA ARG A 54 -1.88 0.33 -0.16
C ARG A 54 -1.32 1.46 -1.03
N LEU A 55 -1.99 2.62 -1.04
CA LEU A 55 -1.51 3.78 -1.77
C LEU A 55 -0.16 4.28 -1.22
N ALA A 56 -0.02 4.37 0.10
CA ALA A 56 1.23 4.71 0.77
C ALA A 56 2.36 3.74 0.40
N LEU A 57 2.08 2.43 0.40
CA LEU A 57 3.02 1.37 0.03
C LEU A 57 3.49 1.50 -1.43
N VAL A 58 2.58 1.81 -2.36
CA VAL A 58 2.93 2.06 -3.77
C VAL A 58 3.84 3.28 -3.88
N ILE A 59 3.51 4.38 -3.21
CA ILE A 59 4.33 5.61 -3.23
C ILE A 59 5.71 5.34 -2.63
N MET A 60 5.79 4.65 -1.49
CA MET A 60 7.07 4.24 -0.87
C MET A 60 7.90 3.38 -1.82
N THR A 61 7.27 2.45 -2.53
CA THR A 61 7.93 1.59 -3.51
C THR A 61 8.55 2.42 -4.64
N LEU A 62 7.77 3.34 -5.21
CA LEU A 62 8.23 4.24 -6.28
C LEU A 62 9.38 5.13 -5.82
N MET A 63 9.27 5.74 -4.64
CA MET A 63 10.33 6.59 -4.06
C MET A 63 11.62 5.81 -3.81
N ASN A 64 11.52 4.54 -3.40
CA ASN A 64 12.70 3.71 -3.18
C ASN A 64 13.39 3.33 -4.50
N GLU A 65 12.61 3.00 -5.55
CA GLU A 65 13.15 2.62 -6.86
C GLU A 65 13.60 3.82 -7.71
N GLU A 66 13.09 5.03 -7.46
CA GLU A 66 13.49 6.27 -8.14
C GLU A 66 15.01 6.50 -8.07
N ARG A 67 15.63 6.14 -6.94
CA ARG A 67 17.09 6.24 -6.75
C ARG A 67 17.89 5.43 -7.76
N ASN A 68 17.33 4.31 -8.22
CA ASN A 68 17.98 3.39 -9.16
C ASN A 68 17.51 3.61 -10.61
N ASN A 69 16.30 4.12 -10.80
CA ASN A 69 15.72 4.38 -12.11
C ASN A 69 14.94 5.70 -12.11
N PRO A 70 15.54 6.80 -12.58
CA PRO A 70 14.89 8.12 -12.61
C PRO A 70 13.58 8.17 -13.42
N LYS A 71 13.35 7.24 -14.36
CA LYS A 71 12.08 7.17 -15.09
C LYS A 71 10.88 6.80 -14.21
N VAL A 72 11.13 6.21 -13.03
CA VAL A 72 10.10 5.90 -12.03
C VAL A 72 9.44 7.18 -11.50
N LEU A 73 10.15 8.32 -11.52
CA LEU A 73 9.57 9.62 -11.18
C LEU A 73 8.31 9.91 -12.01
N LEU A 74 8.36 9.65 -13.32
CA LEU A 74 7.22 9.88 -14.22
C LEU A 74 6.01 9.00 -13.87
N VAL A 75 6.25 7.79 -13.36
CA VAL A 75 5.18 6.89 -12.87
C VAL A 75 4.56 7.48 -11.60
N ARG A 76 5.39 7.99 -10.68
CA ARG A 76 4.92 8.63 -9.45
C ARG A 76 4.07 9.87 -9.77
N GLU A 77 4.57 10.75 -10.63
CA GLU A 77 3.84 11.95 -11.06
C GLU A 77 2.49 11.59 -11.71
N SER A 78 2.45 10.54 -12.53
CA SER A 78 1.19 10.05 -13.10
C SER A 78 0.22 9.56 -12.03
N ILE A 79 0.67 8.78 -11.03
CA ILE A 79 -0.17 8.37 -9.90
C ILE A 79 -0.67 9.58 -9.11
N GLU A 80 0.22 10.50 -8.77
CA GLU A 80 -0.13 11.72 -8.03
C GLU A 80 -1.19 12.53 -8.77
N SER A 81 -1.05 12.70 -10.09
CA SER A 81 -2.04 13.42 -10.91
C SER A 81 -3.42 12.77 -10.94
N LYS A 82 -3.49 11.42 -10.85
CA LYS A 82 -4.75 10.66 -10.84
C LYS A 82 -5.40 10.66 -9.46
N VAL A 83 -4.60 10.68 -8.40
CA VAL A 83 -5.05 10.61 -7.00
C VAL A 83 -5.41 11.98 -6.44
N PHE A 84 -4.60 12.99 -6.70
CA PHE A 84 -4.75 14.36 -6.19
C PHE A 84 -5.47 15.27 -7.21
N CYS A 85 -6.55 14.77 -7.82
CA CYS A 85 -7.42 15.56 -8.69
C CYS A 85 -8.51 16.34 -7.92
N LEU A 86 -8.44 16.34 -6.59
CA LEU A 86 -9.40 16.95 -5.68
C LEU A 86 -9.05 18.43 -5.40
N PRO A 87 -10.01 19.23 -4.89
CA PRO A 87 -9.73 20.58 -4.40
C PRO A 87 -8.59 20.61 -3.38
N ASP A 88 -7.80 21.68 -3.36
CA ASP A 88 -6.55 21.80 -2.60
C ASP A 88 -6.68 21.36 -1.13
N ASP A 89 -7.72 21.80 -0.41
CA ASP A 89 -7.94 21.43 0.99
C ASP A 89 -8.09 19.91 1.21
N GLN A 90 -8.81 19.24 0.30
CA GLN A 90 -9.01 17.79 0.36
C GLN A 90 -7.74 17.04 -0.04
N SER A 91 -7.02 17.55 -1.03
CA SER A 91 -5.72 17.02 -1.47
C SER A 91 -4.68 17.11 -0.35
N HIS A 92 -4.64 18.21 0.41
CA HIS A 92 -3.77 18.36 1.57
C HIS A 92 -4.11 17.39 2.71
N ALA A 93 -5.40 17.22 3.02
CA ALA A 93 -5.84 16.26 4.02
C ALA A 93 -5.49 14.82 3.64
N LEU A 94 -5.66 14.46 2.36
CA LEU A 94 -5.29 13.14 1.84
C LEU A 94 -3.77 12.92 1.89
N LEU A 95 -2.98 13.92 1.48
CA LEU A 95 -1.52 13.84 1.53
C LEU A 95 -1.01 13.61 2.96
N SER A 96 -1.58 14.31 3.94
CA SER A 96 -1.25 14.13 5.36
C SER A 96 -1.55 12.69 5.83
N GLN A 97 -2.69 12.13 5.44
CA GLN A 97 -3.05 10.75 5.75
C GLN A 97 -2.11 9.72 5.10
N ILE A 98 -1.72 9.95 3.85
CA ILE A 98 -0.75 9.11 3.13
C ILE A 98 0.61 9.17 3.83
N GLN A 99 1.12 10.37 4.16
CA GLN A 99 2.40 10.54 4.84
C GLN A 99 2.41 9.85 6.22
N SER A 100 1.31 9.97 6.98
CA SER A 100 1.15 9.26 8.25
C SER A 100 1.19 7.74 8.05
N SER A 101 0.49 7.24 7.04
CA SER A 101 0.47 5.80 6.70
C SER A 101 1.84 5.29 6.23
N MET A 102 2.60 6.10 5.47
CA MET A 102 3.96 5.78 5.05
C MET A 102 4.91 5.68 6.25
N SER A 103 4.84 6.66 7.16
CA SER A 103 5.64 6.67 8.39
C SER A 103 5.34 5.43 9.25
N ASP A 104 4.07 5.04 9.32
CA ASP A 104 3.69 3.84 10.05
C ASP A 104 4.16 2.55 9.38
N LEU A 105 3.96 2.41 8.06
CA LEU A 105 4.48 1.30 7.27
C LEU A 105 6.00 1.18 7.33
N GLN A 106 6.73 2.30 7.41
CA GLN A 106 8.18 2.28 7.53
C GLN A 106 8.64 1.57 8.80
N LYS A 107 7.90 1.69 9.92
CA LYS A 107 8.21 0.96 11.16
C LYS A 107 8.10 -0.56 11.00
N LEU A 108 7.23 -1.01 10.09
CA LEU A 108 7.08 -2.42 9.75
C LEU A 108 8.15 -2.89 8.75
N LEU A 109 8.31 -2.14 7.66
CA LEU A 109 9.13 -2.55 6.51
C LEU A 109 10.64 -2.35 6.75
N LEU A 110 11.01 -1.31 7.52
CA LEU A 110 12.38 -0.88 7.78
C LEU A 110 12.54 -0.50 9.26
N PRO A 111 12.44 -1.47 10.20
CA PRO A 111 12.47 -1.18 11.62
C PRO A 111 13.84 -0.66 12.08
N ASP A 112 13.83 0.43 12.87
CA ASP A 112 15.01 0.90 13.60
C ASP A 112 15.28 -0.03 14.79
N GLY A 113 15.90 -1.19 14.51
CA GLY A 113 16.27 -2.19 15.49
C GLY A 113 15.48 -3.50 15.34
N ASN A 114 14.94 -4.01 16.46
CA ASN A 114 14.24 -5.29 16.44
C ASN A 114 12.89 -5.17 15.71
N PRO A 115 12.52 -6.16 14.87
CA PRO A 115 11.19 -6.22 14.27
C PRO A 115 10.09 -6.22 15.34
N LYS A 116 9.03 -5.46 15.09
CA LYS A 116 7.88 -5.27 16.00
C LYS A 116 6.55 -5.50 15.26
N GLU A 117 6.49 -6.51 14.40
CA GLU A 117 5.36 -6.81 13.52
C GLU A 117 4.05 -6.93 14.31
N LEU A 118 4.08 -7.68 15.43
CA LEU A 118 2.92 -7.88 16.29
C LEU A 118 2.44 -6.59 16.94
N SER A 119 3.36 -5.77 17.46
CA SER A 119 3.00 -4.49 18.10
C SER A 119 2.49 -3.50 17.07
N TRP A 120 3.09 -3.46 15.88
CA TRP A 120 2.64 -2.65 14.76
C TRP A 120 1.22 -3.03 14.32
N ALA A 121 0.99 -4.32 14.06
CA ALA A 121 -0.32 -4.81 13.62
C ALA A 121 -1.38 -4.52 14.70
N ARG A 122 -1.05 -4.76 15.97
CA ARG A 122 -1.94 -4.45 17.08
C ARG A 122 -2.33 -2.96 17.10
N SER A 123 -1.35 -2.06 17.04
CA SER A 123 -1.63 -0.61 17.00
C SER A 123 -2.44 -0.21 15.77
N TRP A 124 -2.21 -0.88 14.64
CA TRP A 124 -2.98 -0.64 13.42
C TRP A 124 -4.46 -0.96 13.62
N PHE A 125 -4.78 -2.10 14.23
CA PHE A 125 -6.16 -2.51 14.51
C PHE A 125 -6.82 -1.72 15.64
N GLU A 126 -6.09 -1.40 16.71
CA GLU A 126 -6.58 -0.56 17.81
C GLU A 126 -7.04 0.82 17.30
N SER A 127 -6.34 1.41 16.32
CA SER A 127 -6.73 2.71 15.74
C SER A 127 -8.01 2.69 14.90
N ILE A 128 -8.57 1.51 14.61
CA ILE A 128 -9.91 1.35 14.00
C ILE A 128 -10.86 0.62 14.95
N HIS A 129 -10.60 0.70 16.26
CA HIS A 129 -11.45 0.16 17.32
C HIS A 129 -11.73 -1.34 17.20
N ILE A 130 -10.72 -2.10 16.78
CA ILE A 130 -10.75 -3.57 16.79
C ILE A 130 -9.82 -4.04 17.91
N ASP A 131 -10.44 -4.36 19.05
CA ASP A 131 -9.75 -4.89 20.23
C ASP A 131 -9.76 -6.43 20.19
N ALA A 132 -8.64 -7.04 20.58
CA ALA A 132 -8.43 -8.49 20.70
C ALA A 132 -8.30 -9.24 19.36
N ILE A 133 -7.07 -9.25 18.86
CA ILE A 133 -6.71 -10.04 17.68
C ILE A 133 -5.71 -11.12 18.10
N ASN A 134 -5.98 -12.34 17.64
CA ASN A 134 -5.11 -13.48 17.84
C ASN A 134 -3.69 -13.14 17.33
N PRO A 135 -2.61 -13.43 18.07
CA PRO A 135 -1.24 -13.20 17.59
C PRO A 135 -0.95 -13.80 16.21
N VAL A 136 -1.62 -14.89 15.84
CA VAL A 136 -1.54 -15.49 14.50
C VAL A 136 -2.07 -14.51 13.44
N ASP A 137 -3.25 -13.96 13.63
CA ASP A 137 -3.86 -12.97 12.71
C ASP A 137 -3.01 -11.70 12.61
N LEU A 138 -2.48 -11.20 13.73
CA LEU A 138 -1.58 -10.05 13.74
C LEU A 138 -0.31 -10.32 12.91
N THR A 139 0.26 -11.52 13.05
CA THR A 139 1.46 -11.93 12.30
C THR A 139 1.16 -12.05 10.82
N LEU A 140 0.05 -12.70 10.45
CA LEU A 140 -0.39 -12.86 9.07
C LEU A 140 -0.67 -11.50 8.42
N PHE A 141 -1.35 -10.61 9.16
CA PHE A 141 -1.64 -9.26 8.72
C PHE A 141 -0.34 -8.47 8.44
N ALA A 142 0.58 -8.42 9.39
CA ALA A 142 1.88 -7.76 9.18
C ALA A 142 2.67 -8.37 8.02
N SER A 143 2.70 -9.70 7.92
CA SER A 143 3.40 -10.42 6.85
C SER A 143 2.81 -10.09 5.48
N SER A 144 1.48 -10.00 5.37
CA SER A 144 0.80 -9.67 4.12
C SER A 144 1.21 -8.29 3.57
N TRP A 145 1.43 -7.31 4.44
CA TRP A 145 1.93 -5.99 4.04
C TRP A 145 3.37 -6.03 3.54
N MET A 146 4.24 -6.80 4.21
CA MET A 146 5.60 -7.03 3.74
C MET A 146 5.63 -7.73 2.38
N ASP A 147 4.80 -8.75 2.20
CA ASP A 147 4.66 -9.48 0.93
C ASP A 147 4.16 -8.57 -0.19
N GLN A 148 3.20 -7.69 0.08
CA GLN A 148 2.73 -6.70 -0.89
C GLN A 148 3.82 -5.71 -1.28
N TYR A 149 4.62 -5.24 -0.32
CA TYR A 149 5.73 -4.35 -0.61
C TYR A 149 6.77 -5.03 -1.51
N ILE A 150 7.10 -6.29 -1.22
CA ILE A 150 8.00 -7.11 -2.04
C ILE A 150 7.40 -7.32 -3.44
N ALA A 151 6.10 -7.63 -3.54
CA ALA A 151 5.42 -7.84 -4.80
C ALA A 151 5.36 -6.57 -5.65
N ALA A 152 5.03 -5.43 -5.06
CA ALA A 152 5.02 -4.12 -5.72
C ALA A 152 6.41 -3.76 -6.26
N THR A 153 7.43 -3.94 -5.42
CA THR A 153 8.84 -3.68 -5.80
C THR A 153 9.28 -4.57 -6.96
N LYS A 154 8.97 -5.88 -6.91
CA LYS A 154 9.29 -6.81 -7.99
C LYS A 154 8.56 -6.45 -9.29
N SER A 155 7.25 -6.18 -9.20
CA SER A 155 6.45 -5.77 -10.36
C SER A 155 7.00 -4.50 -11.01
N LEU A 156 7.39 -3.50 -10.22
CA LEU A 156 7.99 -2.27 -10.74
C LEU A 156 9.30 -2.53 -11.49
N ARG A 157 10.17 -3.37 -10.94
CA ARG A 157 11.47 -3.73 -11.54
C ARG A 157 11.31 -4.57 -12.81
N ASP A 158 10.26 -5.36 -12.90
CA ASP A 158 9.94 -6.16 -14.09
C ASP A 158 9.42 -5.31 -15.26
N PHE A 159 8.87 -4.13 -14.98
CA PHE A 159 8.39 -3.22 -16.04
C PHE A 159 9.54 -2.56 -16.80
N LYS A 160 9.40 -2.53 -18.13
CA LYS A 160 10.28 -1.76 -19.01
C LYS A 160 9.65 -0.40 -19.30
N ILE A 161 10.01 0.60 -18.51
CA ILE A 161 9.55 1.98 -18.70
C ILE A 161 10.18 2.57 -19.96
N VAL A 162 9.36 2.88 -20.95
CA VAL A 162 9.80 3.49 -22.22
C VAL A 162 9.86 5.00 -22.10
#